data_AF-A0A915JWG3-F1
#
_entry.id   AF-A0A915JWG3-F1
#
_cell.length_a   1.000
_cell.length_b   1.000
_cell.length_c   1.000
_cell.angle_alpha   90.00
_cell.angle_beta   90.00
_cell.angle_gamma   90.00
#
_symmetry.space_group_name_H-M   'P 1'
#
loop_
_entity.id
_entity.type
_entity.pdbx_description
1 polymer ?
#
loop_
_entity_poly.entity_id
_entity_poly.type
_entity_poly.pdbx_seq_one_letter_code
_entity_poly.pdbx_strand_id
1 'polypeptide(L)'
;MQKACRKCMIFGHTAKECNVTPIAPPKGSYAAAVTKPKSMAPAPSSTAAAPPPTTASLAEVLPFYSKSDFESNHFPCKFKDEKGTDYNSTEQFLFFKKAVQAGDLARAKDIMQAKEAKQAKWIGEKVSWDEKKLGTWPKFAYNQLFKANTLKYEQNKDLREALFKTSPAILVEASPYDKNWGVGLAKDHPDIKDPSKWQGQNWFGNLLTKLRNEMMAYYVEETTSSVSSTVLKKRPLDNPSPQQQPLKHRTLSN
;
A
#
# COMPACT_ATOMS: atom_id res chain seq x y z
N MET A 1 20.97 15.83 -7.97
CA MET A 1 20.43 14.80 -7.05
C MET A 1 19.78 13.71 -7.90
N GLN A 2 20.29 12.48 -7.84
CA GLN A 2 19.67 11.33 -8.54
C GLN A 2 18.25 11.13 -7.97
N LYS A 3 17.24 11.11 -8.84
CA LYS A 3 15.87 10.78 -8.44
C LYS A 3 15.84 9.30 -8.07
N ALA A 4 15.33 8.99 -6.88
CA ALA A 4 15.20 7.63 -6.38
C ALA A 4 14.33 6.79 -7.32
N CYS A 5 14.72 5.54 -7.60
CA CYS A 5 13.92 4.63 -8.44
C CYS A 5 12.59 4.30 -7.74
N ARG A 6 11.55 3.90 -8.48
CA ARG A 6 10.20 3.67 -7.92
C ARG A 6 10.20 2.65 -6.77
N LYS A 7 11.11 1.67 -6.84
CA LYS A 7 11.43 0.73 -5.74
C LYS A 7 11.95 1.45 -4.49
N CYS A 8 12.91 2.36 -4.62
CA CYS A 8 13.39 3.19 -3.51
C CYS A 8 12.31 4.13 -2.94
N MET A 9 11.37 4.61 -3.77
CA MET A 9 10.29 5.47 -3.30
C MET A 9 9.23 4.71 -2.51
N ILE A 10 8.93 3.46 -2.89
CA ILE A 10 7.93 2.62 -2.20
C ILE A 10 8.56 1.93 -0.97
N PHE A 11 9.77 1.36 -1.13
CA PHE A 11 10.43 0.49 -0.15
C PHE A 11 11.53 1.16 0.69
N GLY A 12 11.77 2.47 0.50
CA GLY A 12 12.66 3.24 1.37
C GLY A 12 14.17 2.98 1.20
N HIS A 13 14.59 2.21 0.18
CA HIS A 13 16.01 1.98 -0.10
C HIS A 13 16.78 3.27 -0.44
N THR A 14 18.06 3.32 -0.07
CA THR A 14 18.93 4.42 -0.48
C THR A 14 19.32 4.31 -1.96
N ALA A 15 19.47 5.45 -2.65
CA ALA A 15 19.81 5.48 -4.08
C ALA A 15 21.12 4.76 -4.45
N LYS A 16 22.00 4.49 -3.47
CA LYS A 16 23.27 3.77 -3.67
C LYS A 16 23.09 2.28 -4.00
N GLU A 17 21.90 1.71 -3.76
CA GLU A 17 21.61 0.29 -3.97
C GLU A 17 20.88 -0.01 -5.31
N CYS A 18 20.51 1.01 -6.10
CA CYS A 18 19.69 0.84 -7.31
C CYS A 18 20.56 1.03 -8.59
N ASN A 19 20.91 -0.06 -9.28
CA ASN A 19 21.67 -0.02 -10.54
C ASN A 19 20.79 0.18 -11.79
N VAL A 20 19.79 1.08 -11.73
CA VAL A 20 18.85 1.29 -12.84
C VAL A 20 18.73 2.77 -13.20
N THR A 21 18.92 3.07 -14.47
CA THR A 21 18.92 4.41 -15.06
C THR A 21 17.53 5.08 -14.95
N PRO A 22 17.43 6.40 -14.66
CA PRO A 22 16.14 7.03 -14.32
C PRO A 22 15.20 7.22 -15.51
N ILE A 23 13.90 6.98 -15.31
CA ILE A 23 12.82 7.39 -16.22
C ILE A 23 12.25 8.74 -15.74
N ALA A 24 12.04 9.68 -16.67
CA ALA A 24 11.51 11.01 -16.39
C ALA A 24 10.02 10.98 -15.99
N PRO A 25 9.57 11.88 -15.09
CA PRO A 25 8.16 11.92 -14.68
C PRO A 25 7.26 12.44 -15.82
N PRO A 26 6.05 11.89 -16.00
CA PRO A 26 5.04 12.51 -16.86
C PRO A 26 4.53 13.79 -16.20
N LYS A 27 4.36 14.85 -17.00
CA LYS A 27 3.75 16.12 -16.59
C LYS A 27 2.23 15.92 -16.52
N GLY A 28 1.61 16.11 -15.37
CA GLY A 28 0.16 16.10 -15.21
C GLY A 28 -0.27 16.29 -13.75
N SER A 29 -0.80 17.45 -13.44
CA SER A 29 -1.36 17.81 -12.14
C SER A 29 -2.73 17.14 -11.94
N TYR A 30 -2.89 16.33 -10.91
CA TYR A 30 -4.22 15.99 -10.39
C TYR A 30 -4.61 17.03 -9.33
N ALA A 31 -5.19 18.13 -9.80
CA ALA A 31 -5.91 19.07 -8.96
C ALA A 31 -7.32 18.50 -8.71
N ALA A 32 -7.73 18.57 -7.44
CA ALA A 32 -9.06 18.25 -6.97
C ALA A 32 -10.13 19.08 -7.70
N ALA A 33 -11.24 18.45 -8.07
CA ALA A 33 -12.45 19.14 -8.52
C ALA A 33 -13.61 18.74 -7.60
N VAL A 34 -13.84 19.56 -6.56
CA VAL A 34 -15.13 19.67 -5.90
C VAL A 34 -15.60 21.09 -6.17
N THR A 35 -16.44 21.26 -7.19
CA THR A 35 -17.06 22.55 -7.52
C THR A 35 -18.47 22.61 -6.94
N LYS A 36 -18.76 23.70 -6.21
CA LYS A 36 -20.12 24.08 -5.76
C LYS A 36 -21.02 24.36 -6.98
N PRO A 37 -22.32 24.04 -6.93
CA PRO A 37 -23.23 24.37 -8.03
C PRO A 37 -23.58 25.86 -8.03
N LYS A 38 -23.41 26.52 -9.19
CA LYS A 38 -23.99 27.83 -9.52
C LYS A 38 -25.28 27.60 -10.33
N SER A 39 -26.33 28.32 -9.94
CA SER A 39 -27.63 28.41 -10.60
C SER A 39 -27.51 28.95 -12.04
N MET A 40 -28.20 28.33 -13.00
CA MET A 40 -28.55 28.92 -14.30
C MET A 40 -29.90 28.38 -14.80
N ALA A 41 -30.67 29.28 -15.41
CA ALA A 41 -32.05 29.16 -15.89
C ALA A 41 -32.19 28.26 -17.16
N PRO A 42 -33.43 27.89 -17.58
CA PRO A 42 -33.67 26.71 -18.42
C PRO A 42 -33.88 27.02 -19.92
N ALA A 43 -33.59 26.04 -20.79
CA ALA A 43 -34.29 25.68 -22.05
C ALA A 43 -33.46 24.67 -22.88
N PRO A 44 -34.01 23.95 -23.89
CA PRO A 44 -35.36 23.40 -24.04
C PRO A 44 -35.34 21.86 -24.18
N SER A 45 -36.53 21.28 -24.13
CA SER A 45 -36.86 19.86 -24.24
C SER A 45 -36.38 19.21 -25.55
N SER A 46 -35.62 18.12 -25.43
CA SER A 46 -35.49 17.10 -26.47
C SER A 46 -35.46 15.73 -25.81
N THR A 47 -36.47 14.92 -26.13
CA THR A 47 -36.69 13.56 -25.64
C THR A 47 -35.73 12.57 -26.30
N ALA A 48 -34.69 12.21 -25.57
CA ALA A 48 -33.99 10.93 -25.74
C ALA A 48 -33.77 10.36 -24.35
N ALA A 49 -34.38 9.21 -24.05
CA ALA A 49 -34.23 8.55 -22.76
C ALA A 49 -32.74 8.21 -22.56
N ALA A 50 -32.11 8.90 -21.62
CA ALA A 50 -30.76 8.56 -21.17
C ALA A 50 -30.78 7.13 -20.61
N PRO A 51 -29.73 6.32 -20.85
CA PRO A 51 -29.58 5.04 -20.15
C PRO A 51 -29.65 5.31 -18.63
N PRO A 52 -30.24 4.39 -17.83
CA PRO A 52 -30.34 4.59 -16.39
C PRO A 52 -28.95 4.87 -15.82
N PRO A 53 -28.81 5.79 -14.84
CA PRO A 53 -27.54 6.03 -14.20
C PRO A 53 -27.02 4.69 -13.68
N THR A 54 -25.89 4.25 -14.21
CA THR A 54 -25.15 3.09 -13.70
C THR A 54 -24.98 3.34 -12.21
N THR A 55 -25.64 2.54 -11.38
CA THR A 55 -25.58 2.67 -9.92
C THR A 55 -24.12 2.64 -9.54
N ALA A 56 -23.57 3.79 -9.12
CA ALA A 56 -22.23 3.84 -8.57
C ALA A 56 -22.26 2.93 -7.34
N SER A 57 -21.70 1.73 -7.48
CA SER A 57 -21.50 0.80 -6.38
C SER A 57 -20.82 1.59 -5.27
N LEU A 58 -21.51 1.78 -4.13
CA LEU A 58 -20.89 2.34 -2.94
C LEU A 58 -19.64 1.51 -2.67
N ALA A 59 -18.49 2.17 -2.53
CA ALA A 59 -17.24 1.48 -2.25
C ALA A 59 -17.42 0.68 -0.94
N GLU A 60 -17.10 -0.61 -0.97
CA GLU A 60 -17.16 -1.45 0.21
C GLU A 60 -16.29 -0.85 1.33
N VAL A 61 -16.75 -0.91 2.57
CA VAL A 61 -16.04 -0.43 3.76
C VAL A 61 -15.59 -1.63 4.59
N LEU A 62 -14.29 -1.74 4.84
CA LEU A 62 -13.67 -2.79 5.65
C LEU A 62 -13.09 -2.20 6.94
N PRO A 63 -13.81 -2.33 8.07
CA PRO A 63 -13.35 -1.83 9.34
C PRO A 63 -12.39 -2.82 10.05
N PHE A 64 -11.36 -2.28 10.69
CA PHE A 64 -10.38 -3.01 11.50
C PHE A 64 -10.03 -2.18 12.75
N TYR A 65 -9.60 -2.82 13.84
CA TYR A 65 -9.28 -2.11 15.09
C TYR A 65 -8.34 -2.88 16.03
N SER A 66 -8.44 -4.21 16.02
CA SER A 66 -7.84 -5.10 17.02
C SER A 66 -6.48 -5.62 16.61
N LYS A 67 -5.73 -6.18 17.57
CA LYS A 67 -4.46 -6.89 17.30
C LYS A 67 -4.61 -8.17 16.46
N SER A 68 -5.84 -8.62 16.22
CA SER A 68 -6.16 -9.75 15.33
C SER A 68 -6.44 -9.31 13.88
N ASP A 69 -6.62 -8.01 13.64
CA ASP A 69 -6.79 -7.49 12.28
C ASP A 69 -5.40 -7.22 11.68
N PHE A 70 -5.10 -7.81 10.53
CA PHE A 70 -3.76 -7.74 9.94
C PHE A 70 -3.38 -6.33 9.49
N GLU A 71 -4.35 -5.46 9.29
CA GLU A 71 -4.20 -4.05 8.97
C GLU A 71 -3.65 -3.25 10.15
N SER A 72 -4.03 -3.64 11.38
CA SER A 72 -3.73 -2.89 12.60
C SER A 72 -2.24 -2.74 12.86
N ASN A 73 -1.84 -1.59 13.41
CA ASN A 73 -0.46 -1.40 13.88
C ASN A 73 -0.10 -2.27 15.08
N HIS A 74 -1.12 -2.74 15.80
CA HIS A 74 -0.97 -3.66 16.93
C HIS A 74 -0.85 -5.13 16.50
N PHE A 75 -1.03 -5.44 15.22
CA PHE A 75 -0.91 -6.80 14.72
C PHE A 75 0.51 -7.34 14.94
N PRO A 76 0.69 -8.51 15.60
CA PRO A 76 2.00 -9.11 15.79
C PRO A 76 2.58 -9.58 14.45
N CYS A 77 3.66 -8.95 14.00
CA CYS A 77 4.37 -9.36 12.79
C CYS A 77 5.85 -9.00 12.88
N LYS A 78 6.73 -9.90 12.44
CA LYS A 78 8.16 -9.64 12.39
C LYS A 78 8.55 -8.97 11.08
N PHE A 79 9.37 -7.93 11.15
CA PHE A 79 10.02 -7.33 10.01
C PHE A 79 11.29 -6.60 10.48
N LYS A 80 12.21 -6.36 9.54
CA LYS A 80 13.46 -5.65 9.77
C LYS A 80 13.48 -4.29 9.08
N ASP A 81 14.21 -3.32 9.63
CA ASP A 81 14.56 -2.09 8.89
C ASP A 81 15.84 -2.26 8.06
N GLU A 82 16.25 -1.21 7.35
CA GLU A 82 17.43 -1.24 6.45
C GLU A 82 18.74 -1.48 7.21
N LYS A 83 18.75 -1.30 8.53
CA LYS A 83 19.90 -1.60 9.40
C LYS A 83 19.87 -3.04 9.93
N GLY A 84 18.87 -3.83 9.56
CA GLY A 84 18.67 -5.19 10.05
C GLY A 84 18.02 -5.29 11.43
N THR A 85 17.52 -4.17 11.99
CA THR A 85 16.90 -4.14 13.32
C THR A 85 15.55 -4.85 13.28
N ASP A 86 15.32 -5.84 14.13
CA ASP A 86 14.04 -6.56 14.23
C ASP A 86 12.98 -5.78 15.00
N TYR A 87 11.74 -5.79 14.48
CA TYR A 87 10.55 -5.27 15.15
C TYR A 87 9.47 -6.35 15.17
N ASN A 88 8.61 -6.33 16.19
CA ASN A 88 7.51 -7.29 16.36
C ASN A 88 6.13 -6.72 16.00
N SER A 89 6.06 -5.43 15.68
CA SER A 89 4.85 -4.71 15.27
C SER A 89 5.24 -3.35 14.68
N THR A 90 4.36 -2.75 13.87
CA THR A 90 4.59 -1.39 13.37
C THR A 90 4.44 -0.35 14.49
N GLU A 91 3.67 -0.66 15.53
CA GLU A 91 3.59 0.15 16.76
C GLU A 91 4.94 0.22 17.49
N GLN A 92 5.63 -0.92 17.66
CA GLN A 92 6.98 -0.94 18.26
C GLN A 92 7.96 -0.11 17.45
N PHE A 93 7.93 -0.24 16.12
CA PHE A 93 8.74 0.57 15.23
C PHE A 93 8.46 2.07 15.43
N LEU A 94 7.19 2.49 15.39
CA LEU A 94 6.79 3.90 15.52
C LEU A 94 7.32 4.51 16.82
N PHE A 95 7.09 3.85 17.95
CA PHE A 95 7.49 4.38 19.25
C PHE A 95 9.00 4.31 19.47
N PHE A 96 9.69 3.31 18.92
CA PHE A 96 11.15 3.31 18.91
C PHE A 96 11.69 4.52 18.15
N LYS A 97 11.17 4.79 16.93
CA LYS A 97 11.58 5.98 16.17
C LYS A 97 11.22 7.28 16.90
N LYS A 98 10.07 7.34 17.60
CA LYS A 98 9.70 8.48 18.46
C LYS A 98 10.73 8.74 19.55
N ALA A 99 11.14 7.68 20.27
CA ALA A 99 12.12 7.78 21.36
C ALA A 99 13.50 8.22 20.87
N VAL A 100 13.97 7.64 19.76
CA VAL A 100 15.23 8.05 19.12
C VAL A 100 15.17 9.51 18.66
N GLN A 101 14.08 9.94 18.03
CA GLN A 101 13.89 11.33 17.59
C GLN A 101 13.83 12.32 18.76
N ALA A 102 13.33 11.88 19.92
CA ALA A 102 13.32 12.66 21.14
C ALA A 102 14.70 12.77 21.81
N GLY A 103 15.64 11.89 21.47
CA GLY A 103 16.90 11.70 22.21
C GLY A 103 16.75 10.84 23.47
N ASP A 104 15.59 10.22 23.70
CA ASP A 104 15.35 9.37 24.87
C ASP A 104 15.78 7.92 24.59
N LEU A 105 17.09 7.70 24.62
CA LEU A 105 17.69 6.39 24.32
C LEU A 105 17.35 5.32 25.37
N ALA A 106 17.07 5.72 26.61
CA ALA A 106 16.65 4.81 27.67
C ALA A 106 15.29 4.18 27.32
N ARG A 107 14.29 5.02 27.01
CA ARG A 107 12.98 4.50 26.57
C ARG A 107 13.07 3.79 25.23
N ALA A 108 13.94 4.23 24.31
CA ALA A 108 14.15 3.52 23.05
C ALA A 108 14.59 2.06 23.29
N LYS A 109 15.51 1.84 24.25
CA LYS A 109 15.93 0.49 24.67
C LYS A 109 14.76 -0.30 25.25
N ASP A 110 13.98 0.29 26.15
CA ASP A 110 12.84 -0.37 26.79
C ASP A 110 11.74 -0.76 25.77
N ILE A 111 11.48 0.10 24.79
CA ILE A 111 10.53 -0.16 23.69
C ILE A 111 10.99 -1.36 22.85
N MET A 112 12.29 -1.47 22.56
CA MET A 112 12.82 -2.62 21.80
C MET A 112 12.74 -3.94 22.59
N GLN A 113 12.66 -3.88 23.92
CA GLN A 113 12.46 -5.06 24.78
C GLN A 113 10.98 -5.43 24.96
N ALA A 114 10.05 -4.57 24.54
CA ALA A 114 8.62 -4.83 24.66
C ALA A 114 8.19 -6.04 23.82
N LYS A 115 7.43 -6.95 24.42
CA LYS A 115 6.97 -8.19 23.76
C LYS A 115 5.69 -7.98 22.95
N GLU A 116 4.92 -6.96 23.29
CA GLU A 116 3.67 -6.63 22.62
C GLU A 116 3.60 -5.15 22.22
N ALA A 117 2.89 -4.88 21.12
CA ALA A 117 2.62 -3.52 20.63
C ALA A 117 2.04 -2.59 21.71
N LYS A 118 1.11 -3.10 22.53
CA LYS A 118 0.49 -2.33 23.63
C LYS A 118 1.52 -1.88 24.66
N GLN A 119 2.50 -2.74 24.99
CA GLN A 119 3.58 -2.41 25.91
C GLN A 119 4.51 -1.36 25.30
N ALA A 120 4.89 -1.51 24.02
CA ALA A 120 5.71 -0.54 23.31
C ALA A 120 5.05 0.85 23.28
N LYS A 121 3.75 0.91 22.98
CA LYS A 121 2.93 2.12 23.02
C LYS A 121 2.95 2.78 24.40
N TRP A 122 2.65 2.02 25.45
CA TRP A 122 2.60 2.54 26.81
C TRP A 122 3.94 3.15 27.27
N ILE A 123 5.07 2.55 26.89
CA ILE A 123 6.40 3.12 27.16
C ILE A 123 6.61 4.39 26.33
N GLY A 124 6.29 4.31 25.04
CA GLY A 124 6.51 5.40 24.08
C GLY A 124 5.61 6.63 24.28
N GLU A 125 4.46 6.48 24.92
CA GLU A 125 3.61 7.58 25.37
C GLU A 125 4.31 8.44 26.44
N LYS A 126 5.23 7.85 27.21
CA LYS A 126 6.01 8.56 28.24
C LYS A 126 7.25 9.27 27.70
N VAL A 127 7.53 9.18 26.40
CA VAL A 127 8.64 9.90 25.77
C VAL A 127 8.29 11.38 25.68
N SER A 128 9.06 12.21 26.37
CA SER A 128 8.90 13.66 26.36
C SER A 128 9.38 14.25 25.02
N TRP A 129 8.54 15.08 24.40
CA TRP A 129 8.89 15.89 23.24
C TRP A 129 8.87 17.37 23.65
N ASP A 130 9.83 18.14 23.16
CA ASP A 130 9.73 19.60 23.23
C ASP A 130 8.57 20.11 22.35
N GLU A 131 8.06 21.30 22.63
CA GLU A 131 6.90 21.89 21.94
C GLU A 131 7.10 21.97 20.42
N LYS A 132 8.33 22.26 19.97
CA LYS A 132 8.67 22.32 18.54
C LYS A 132 8.51 20.96 17.87
N LYS A 133 9.01 19.90 18.51
CA LYS A 133 8.83 18.53 18.03
C LYS A 133 7.36 18.15 18.07
N LEU A 134 6.61 18.49 19.12
CA LEU A 134 5.18 18.13 19.26
C LEU A 134 4.34 18.58 18.06
N GLY A 135 4.57 19.81 17.56
CA GLY A 135 3.89 20.31 16.35
C GLY A 135 4.19 19.49 15.08
N THR A 136 5.31 18.76 15.04
CA THR A 136 5.70 17.90 13.91
C THR A 136 5.29 16.44 14.06
N TRP A 137 4.76 16.04 15.23
CA TRP A 137 4.44 14.65 15.55
C TRP A 137 3.51 13.99 14.53
N PRO A 138 2.37 14.59 14.11
CA PRO A 138 1.46 13.94 13.16
C PRO A 138 2.15 13.57 11.84
N LYS A 139 2.93 14.51 11.28
CA LYS A 139 3.67 14.29 10.04
C LYS A 139 4.77 13.25 10.21
N PHE A 140 5.51 13.31 11.31
CA PHE A 140 6.54 12.33 11.62
C PHE A 140 5.94 10.93 11.76
N ALA A 141 4.88 10.77 12.57
CA ALA A 141 4.21 9.51 12.80
C ALA A 141 3.64 8.91 11.51
N TYR A 142 3.02 9.73 10.65
CA TYR A 142 2.53 9.29 9.34
C TYR A 142 3.65 8.71 8.49
N ASN A 143 4.78 9.41 8.37
CA ASN A 143 5.92 8.93 7.59
C ASN A 143 6.51 7.64 8.15
N GLN A 144 6.64 7.54 9.49
CA GLN A 144 7.17 6.33 10.11
C GLN A 144 6.21 5.15 9.97
N LEU A 145 4.89 5.36 10.10
CA LEU A 145 3.90 4.30 9.91
C LEU A 145 3.81 3.85 8.46
N PHE A 146 3.94 4.77 7.50
CA PHE A 146 4.00 4.41 6.08
C PHE A 146 5.20 3.50 5.83
N LYS A 147 6.39 3.90 6.30
CA LYS A 147 7.61 3.10 6.21
C LYS A 147 7.50 1.74 6.91
N ALA A 148 6.97 1.71 8.14
CA ALA A 148 6.83 0.47 8.89
C ALA A 148 5.88 -0.51 8.19
N ASN A 149 4.75 0.00 7.67
CA ASN A 149 3.81 -0.84 6.94
C ASN A 149 4.37 -1.32 5.60
N THR A 150 5.15 -0.49 4.89
CA THR A 150 5.91 -0.94 3.72
C THR A 150 6.78 -2.14 4.06
N LEU A 151 7.62 -2.03 5.09
CA LEU A 151 8.53 -3.11 5.49
C LEU A 151 7.76 -4.37 5.93
N LYS A 152 6.67 -4.19 6.69
CA LYS A 152 5.75 -5.26 7.08
C LYS A 152 5.22 -6.02 5.87
N TYR A 153 4.59 -5.33 4.92
CA TYR A 153 3.97 -6.00 3.77
C TYR A 153 5.01 -6.46 2.73
N GLU A 154 6.17 -5.83 2.62
CA GLU A 154 7.24 -6.33 1.75
C GLU A 154 7.78 -7.68 2.23
N GLN A 155 8.05 -7.80 3.53
CA GLN A 155 8.69 -8.99 4.13
C GLN A 155 7.70 -10.09 4.47
N ASN A 156 6.40 -9.79 4.61
CA ASN A 156 5.35 -10.76 4.93
C ASN A 156 4.41 -10.92 3.72
N LYS A 157 4.74 -11.86 2.82
CA LYS A 157 3.99 -12.09 1.56
C LYS A 157 2.50 -12.34 1.78
N ASP A 158 2.15 -13.18 2.75
CA ASP A 158 0.75 -13.53 3.02
C ASP A 158 -0.07 -12.30 3.47
N LEU A 159 0.53 -11.43 4.29
CA LEU A 159 -0.10 -10.18 4.72
C LEU A 159 -0.28 -9.20 3.55
N ARG A 160 0.68 -9.17 2.62
CA ARG A 160 0.58 -8.33 1.41
C ARG A 160 -0.52 -8.83 0.49
N GLU A 161 -0.63 -10.14 0.29
CA GLU A 161 -1.72 -10.73 -0.49
C GLU A 161 -3.08 -10.46 0.17
N ALA A 162 -3.16 -10.56 1.50
CA ALA A 162 -4.36 -10.18 2.25
C ALA A 162 -4.70 -8.69 2.03
N LEU A 163 -3.71 -7.80 2.12
CA LEU A 163 -3.89 -6.37 1.86
C LEU A 163 -4.40 -6.11 0.43
N PHE A 164 -3.85 -6.79 -0.58
CA PHE A 164 -4.28 -6.59 -1.98
C PHE A 164 -5.72 -7.04 -2.21
N LYS A 165 -6.15 -8.12 -1.54
CA LYS A 165 -7.54 -8.63 -1.61
C LYS A 165 -8.57 -7.65 -1.07
N THR A 166 -8.16 -6.66 -0.28
CA THR A 166 -9.06 -5.59 0.19
C THR A 166 -9.41 -4.58 -0.90
N SER A 167 -8.76 -4.61 -2.06
CA SER A 167 -9.09 -3.69 -3.16
C SER A 167 -10.41 -4.11 -3.84
N PRO A 168 -11.32 -3.17 -4.17
CA PRO A 168 -11.18 -1.71 -4.09
C PRO A 168 -11.76 -1.06 -2.82
N ALA A 169 -12.03 -1.84 -1.76
CA ALA A 169 -12.65 -1.36 -0.54
C ALA A 169 -11.84 -0.27 0.17
N ILE A 170 -12.57 0.57 0.93
CA ILE A 170 -12.03 1.57 1.84
C ILE A 170 -11.68 0.88 3.16
N LEU A 171 -10.40 0.92 3.52
CA LEU A 171 -9.94 0.44 4.82
C LEU A 171 -10.26 1.48 5.90
N VAL A 172 -10.79 1.03 7.03
CA VAL A 172 -11.25 1.92 8.12
C VAL A 172 -10.68 1.49 9.46
N GLU A 173 -9.88 2.35 10.08
CA GLU A 173 -9.48 2.19 11.48
C GLU A 173 -10.68 2.55 12.38
N ALA A 174 -11.38 1.53 12.85
CA ALA A 174 -12.62 1.61 13.63
C ALA A 174 -12.33 1.81 15.12
N SER A 175 -11.51 2.83 15.41
CA SER A 175 -11.23 3.28 16.77
C SER A 175 -12.35 4.21 17.25
N PRO A 176 -13.07 3.87 18.35
CA PRO A 176 -14.08 4.76 18.91
C PRO A 176 -13.47 5.96 19.67
N TYR A 177 -12.17 5.91 19.98
CA TYR A 177 -11.51 6.91 20.80
C TYR A 177 -10.60 7.86 20.01
N ASP A 178 -10.01 7.39 18.90
CA ASP A 178 -9.07 8.17 18.09
C ASP A 178 -9.74 8.72 16.83
N LYS A 179 -9.99 10.03 16.81
CA LYS A 179 -10.63 10.74 15.69
C LYS A 179 -9.64 11.24 14.62
N ASN A 180 -8.33 11.09 14.83
CA ASN A 180 -7.34 11.45 13.83
C ASN A 180 -6.98 10.21 12.99
N TRP A 181 -6.50 9.17 13.67
CA TRP A 181 -6.08 7.94 13.01
C TRP A 181 -7.26 7.07 12.59
N GLY A 182 -8.33 7.08 13.38
CA GLY A 182 -9.57 6.35 13.12
C GLY A 182 -10.77 7.24 12.80
N VAL A 183 -11.94 6.62 12.72
CA VAL A 183 -13.22 7.27 12.36
C VAL A 183 -14.06 7.68 13.57
N GLY A 184 -13.62 7.41 14.79
CA GLY A 184 -14.38 7.71 16.01
C GLY A 184 -15.60 6.81 16.22
N LEU A 185 -15.66 5.64 15.56
CA LEU A 185 -16.73 4.65 15.66
C LEU A 185 -16.11 3.26 15.86
N ALA A 186 -16.76 2.39 16.63
CA ALA A 186 -16.36 1.00 16.81
C ALA A 186 -16.69 0.14 15.58
N LYS A 187 -16.01 -1.01 15.46
CA LYS A 187 -16.12 -1.94 14.31
C LYS A 187 -17.56 -2.45 14.07
N ASP A 188 -18.36 -2.56 15.13
CA ASP A 188 -19.75 -3.03 15.15
C ASP A 188 -20.79 -1.89 15.18
N HIS A 189 -20.35 -0.64 15.13
CA HIS A 189 -21.27 0.51 15.13
C HIS A 189 -22.14 0.51 13.86
N PRO A 190 -23.46 0.78 13.94
CA PRO A 190 -24.37 0.73 12.79
C PRO A 190 -23.95 1.68 11.65
N ASP A 191 -23.33 2.80 12.00
CA ASP A 191 -22.87 3.82 11.05
C ASP A 191 -21.45 3.59 10.51
N ILE A 192 -20.76 2.50 10.89
CA ILE A 192 -19.34 2.30 10.50
C ILE A 192 -19.13 2.24 8.98
N LYS A 193 -20.14 1.77 8.25
CA LYS A 193 -20.11 1.64 6.78
C LYS A 193 -20.54 2.90 6.04
N ASP A 194 -20.90 3.98 6.73
CA ASP A 194 -21.34 5.25 6.14
C ASP A 194 -20.30 6.35 6.39
N PRO A 195 -19.43 6.67 5.40
CA PRO A 195 -18.42 7.70 5.54
C PRO A 195 -18.98 9.09 5.91
N SER A 196 -20.24 9.39 5.59
CA SER A 196 -20.86 10.67 5.93
C SER A 196 -21.14 10.83 7.42
N LYS A 197 -21.13 9.73 8.18
CA LYS A 197 -21.40 9.69 9.62
C LYS A 197 -20.13 9.51 10.47
N TRP A 198 -18.97 9.37 9.84
CA TRP A 198 -17.70 9.27 10.56
C TRP A 198 -17.40 10.56 11.32
N GLN A 199 -16.87 10.40 12.53
CA GLN A 199 -16.52 11.52 13.41
C GLN A 199 -15.02 11.82 13.42
N GLY A 200 -14.25 11.07 12.61
CA GLY A 200 -12.80 11.13 12.54
C GLY A 200 -12.27 11.06 11.11
N GLN A 201 -10.97 11.23 10.97
CA GLN A 201 -10.30 11.47 9.68
C GLN A 201 -9.76 10.20 9.01
N ASN A 202 -9.75 9.06 9.72
CA ASN A 202 -9.28 7.78 9.21
C ASN A 202 -7.87 7.84 8.56
N TRP A 203 -6.93 8.57 9.15
CA TRP A 203 -5.59 8.71 8.54
C TRP A 203 -4.91 7.35 8.32
N PHE A 204 -5.14 6.38 9.20
CA PHE A 204 -4.48 5.09 9.08
C PHE A 204 -5.07 4.23 7.96
N GLY A 205 -6.40 4.17 7.84
CA GLY A 205 -7.05 3.49 6.71
C GLY A 205 -6.68 4.10 5.35
N ASN A 206 -6.59 5.43 5.28
CA ASN A 206 -6.13 6.15 4.08
C ASN A 206 -4.65 5.85 3.77
N LEU A 207 -3.79 5.79 4.79
CA LEU A 207 -2.38 5.42 4.66
C LEU A 207 -2.23 4.01 4.06
N LEU A 208 -2.96 3.03 4.59
CA LEU A 208 -2.93 1.65 4.09
C LEU A 208 -3.50 1.53 2.68
N THR A 209 -4.57 2.26 2.38
CA THR A 209 -5.17 2.30 1.03
C THR A 209 -4.19 2.84 0.00
N LYS A 210 -3.50 3.94 0.33
CA LYS A 210 -2.44 4.50 -0.51
C LYS A 210 -1.31 3.49 -0.72
N LEU A 211 -0.81 2.91 0.37
CA LEU A 211 0.27 1.93 0.33
C LEU A 211 -0.09 0.69 -0.51
N ARG A 212 -1.28 0.13 -0.32
CA ARG A 212 -1.84 -0.97 -1.11
C ARG A 212 -1.77 -0.65 -2.61
N ASN A 213 -2.30 0.50 -3.01
CA ASN A 213 -2.39 0.88 -4.42
C ASN A 213 -1.00 1.08 -5.03
N GLU A 214 -0.07 1.70 -4.30
CA GLU A 214 1.32 1.89 -4.75
C GLU A 214 2.04 0.54 -4.92
N MET A 215 1.90 -0.37 -3.96
CA MET A 215 2.49 -1.70 -4.02
C MET A 215 1.88 -2.54 -5.16
N MET A 216 0.54 -2.56 -5.31
CA MET A 216 -0.11 -3.28 -6.41
C MET A 216 0.41 -2.83 -7.78
N ALA A 217 0.51 -1.51 -8.00
CA ALA A 217 1.05 -0.96 -9.24
C ALA A 217 2.50 -1.42 -9.49
N TYR A 218 3.34 -1.46 -8.45
CA TYR A 218 4.72 -1.94 -8.54
C TYR A 218 4.80 -3.43 -8.96
N TYR A 219 4.02 -4.31 -8.33
CA TYR A 219 4.07 -5.75 -8.63
C TYR A 219 3.42 -6.13 -9.97
N VAL A 220 2.48 -5.34 -10.48
CA VAL A 220 1.95 -5.50 -11.85
C VAL A 220 3.00 -5.12 -12.90
N GLU A 221 3.78 -4.07 -12.66
CA GLU A 221 4.87 -3.66 -13.57
C GLU A 221 6.03 -4.67 -13.60
N GLU A 222 6.35 -5.26 -12.46
CA GLU A 222 7.40 -6.28 -12.35
C GLU A 222 7.02 -7.57 -13.11
N THR A 223 5.76 -8.01 -13.01
CA THR A 223 5.25 -9.20 -13.71
C THR A 223 5.17 -8.97 -15.23
N THR A 224 4.67 -7.82 -15.67
CA THR A 224 4.61 -7.47 -17.10
C THR A 224 5.99 -7.31 -17.75
N SER A 225 6.96 -6.72 -17.04
CA SER A 225 8.35 -6.58 -17.51
C SER A 225 9.10 -7.91 -17.59
N SER A 226 8.85 -8.83 -16.63
CA SER A 226 9.41 -10.18 -16.62
C SER A 226 8.85 -11.05 -17.76
N VAL A 227 7.54 -10.95 -18.04
CA VAL A 227 6.92 -11.68 -19.16
C VAL A 227 7.42 -11.16 -20.51
N SER A 228 7.54 -9.84 -20.69
CA SER A 228 8.04 -9.25 -21.95
C SER A 228 9.50 -9.60 -22.26
N SER A 229 10.35 -9.76 -21.24
CA SER A 229 11.76 -10.16 -21.41
C SER A 229 11.94 -11.67 -21.67
N THR A 230 10.98 -12.49 -21.24
CA THR A 230 11.00 -13.94 -21.48
C THR A 230 10.50 -14.31 -22.89
N VAL A 231 9.56 -13.53 -23.44
CA VAL A 231 9.01 -13.74 -24.79
C VAL A 231 10.01 -13.42 -25.92
N LEU A 232 10.98 -12.53 -25.68
CA LEU A 232 12.00 -12.16 -26.69
C LEU A 232 13.18 -13.15 -26.81
N LYS A 233 13.26 -14.20 -26.00
CA LYS A 233 14.40 -15.16 -25.99
C LYS A 233 14.14 -16.53 -26.62
N LYS A 234 13.03 -16.76 -27.33
CA LYS A 234 12.83 -18.00 -28.10
C LYS A 234 12.30 -17.75 -29.52
N ARG A 235 13.25 -17.61 -30.46
CA ARG A 235 13.16 -18.18 -31.80
C ARG A 235 14.53 -18.22 -32.47
N PRO A 236 15.23 -19.36 -32.53
CA PRO A 236 16.16 -19.62 -33.61
C PRO A 236 15.33 -19.93 -34.86
N LEU A 237 15.43 -19.07 -35.88
CA LEU A 237 15.07 -19.41 -37.25
C LEU A 237 16.20 -20.29 -37.77
N ASP A 238 15.98 -21.59 -37.88
CA ASP A 238 16.70 -22.48 -38.81
C ASP A 238 15.88 -23.76 -38.98
N ASN A 239 15.39 -24.00 -40.19
CA ASN A 239 14.77 -25.26 -40.60
C ASN A 239 15.37 -25.64 -41.96
N PRO A 240 16.17 -26.71 -42.08
CA PRO A 240 16.57 -27.22 -43.38
C PRO A 240 15.52 -28.20 -43.92
N SER A 241 15.26 -28.11 -45.22
CA SER A 241 14.29 -28.91 -45.99
C SER A 241 14.44 -30.43 -45.81
N PRO A 242 13.34 -31.22 -45.88
CA PRO A 242 13.42 -32.68 -45.87
C PRO A 242 13.78 -33.24 -47.26
N GLN A 243 14.78 -34.12 -47.30
CA GLN A 243 15.11 -34.97 -48.44
C GLN A 243 14.01 -36.03 -48.66
N GLN A 244 13.58 -36.19 -49.91
CA GLN A 244 12.67 -37.24 -50.36
C GLN A 244 13.39 -38.61 -50.40
N GLN A 245 12.81 -39.63 -49.79
CA GLN A 245 13.16 -41.04 -50.02
C GLN A 245 12.23 -41.63 -51.11
N PRO A 246 12.72 -42.51 -52.01
CA PRO A 246 11.88 -43.10 -53.05
C PRO A 246 11.11 -44.33 -52.56
N LEU A 247 9.86 -44.40 -53.01
CA LEU A 247 8.91 -45.49 -52.84
C LEU A 247 9.40 -46.78 -53.53
N LYS A 248 9.46 -47.88 -52.78
CA LYS A 248 9.54 -49.24 -53.33
C LYS A 248 8.12 -49.83 -53.40
N HIS A 249 7.63 -50.11 -54.60
CA HIS A 249 6.55 -51.07 -54.80
C HIS A 249 7.02 -52.19 -55.75
N ARG A 250 6.97 -53.41 -55.21
CA ARG A 250 6.77 -54.72 -55.88
C ARG A 250 5.66 -54.60 -56.93
N THR A 251 5.64 -55.30 -58.08
CA THR A 251 5.56 -56.76 -58.35
C THR A 251 5.40 -56.87 -59.90
N LEU A 252 5.82 -57.88 -60.70
CA LEU A 252 5.47 -59.31 -60.81
C LEU A 252 6.15 -59.88 -62.10
N SER A 253 6.47 -61.19 -62.10
CA SER A 253 6.50 -62.20 -63.21
C SER A 253 7.27 -61.89 -64.52
N ASN A 254 8.06 -62.78 -65.15
CA ASN A 254 8.09 -64.25 -65.27
C ASN A 254 9.50 -64.82 -65.08
#